data_AF-A0A3A0DPE8-F1
#
_entry.id   AF-A0A3A0DPE8-F1
#
_cell.length_a   1.000
_cell.length_b   1.000
_cell.length_c   1.000
_cell.angle_alpha   90.00
_cell.angle_beta   90.00
_cell.angle_gamma   90.00
#
_symmetry.space_group_name_H-M   'P 1'
#
loop_
_entity.id
_entity.type
_entity.pdbx_description
1 polymer ?
#
loop_
_entity_poly.entity_id
_entity_poly.type
_entity_poly.pdbx_seq_one_letter_code
_entity_poly.pdbx_strand_id
1 'polypeptide(L)'
;MLKFVWQLTRRALFGFLWAIPEKFTMSVEVLIRRRFGERYLTWGKIFSSAFGVAITMLVIQMFYAFGRLDRQYHAAHSSSAQSIWILVFWGIVIWHKGVMLWRRLRREKWFSVSPGDAWPVWRLLGLGELAVFRFIEPLFLCGLALVHLSIDVFIAIWLGFGSICLFFKRQFQYFAERNVIFDMIDSRTRSERMREALSGDEQVRKSPDFVVTPVATVMTPEARDELKRRYGNPVEQSTSAKTDDATE
;
A
#
# COMPACT_ATOMS: atom_id res chain seq x y z
N MET A 1 -28.52 4.34 -13.58
CA MET A 1 -27.93 3.09 -14.11
C MET A 1 -26.61 3.33 -14.86
N LEU A 2 -26.55 4.22 -15.87
CA LEU A 2 -25.35 4.46 -16.69
C LEU A 2 -24.08 4.89 -15.89
N LYS A 3 -24.22 5.82 -14.93
CA LYS A 3 -23.11 6.26 -14.06
C LYS A 3 -22.52 5.13 -13.20
N PHE A 4 -23.38 4.22 -12.72
CA PHE A 4 -22.97 3.08 -11.90
C PHE A 4 -22.20 2.06 -12.75
N VAL A 5 -22.71 1.72 -13.93
CA VAL A 5 -22.03 0.82 -14.87
C VAL A 5 -20.66 1.39 -15.28
N TRP A 6 -20.58 2.69 -15.58
CA TRP A 6 -19.32 3.37 -15.90
C TRP A 6 -18.30 3.34 -14.75
N GLN A 7 -18.75 3.56 -13.51
CA GLN A 7 -17.86 3.47 -12.34
C GLN A 7 -17.36 2.03 -12.10
N LEU A 8 -18.22 1.04 -12.32
CA LEU A 8 -17.87 -0.36 -12.16
C LEU A 8 -16.86 -0.82 -13.23
N THR A 9 -17.11 -0.50 -14.50
CA THR A 9 -16.18 -0.84 -15.59
C THR A 9 -14.84 -0.13 -15.43
N ARG A 10 -14.83 1.15 -15.02
CA ARG A 10 -13.60 1.89 -14.72
C ARG A 10 -12.80 1.24 -13.60
N ARG A 11 -13.46 0.79 -12.52
CA ARG A 11 -12.80 0.10 -11.40
C ARG A 11 -12.26 -1.27 -11.82
N ALA A 12 -13.02 -2.03 -12.59
CA ALA A 12 -12.59 -3.34 -13.09
C ALA A 12 -11.40 -3.22 -14.04
N LEU A 13 -11.45 -2.28 -14.97
CA LEU A 13 -10.39 -2.04 -15.96
C LEU A 13 -9.12 -1.51 -15.28
N PHE A 14 -9.25 -0.59 -14.32
CA PHE A 14 -8.12 -0.14 -13.51
C PHE A 14 -7.53 -1.26 -12.67
N GLY A 15 -8.38 -2.10 -12.05
CA GLY A 15 -7.94 -3.27 -11.30
C GLY A 15 -7.19 -4.29 -12.18
N PHE A 16 -7.67 -4.54 -13.39
CA PHE A 16 -7.00 -5.41 -14.35
C PHE A 16 -5.66 -4.83 -14.82
N LEU A 17 -5.63 -3.55 -15.19
CA LEU A 17 -4.41 -2.85 -15.56
C LEU A 17 -3.38 -2.85 -14.43
N TRP A 18 -3.82 -2.79 -13.17
CA TRP A 18 -2.96 -2.82 -12.00
C TRP A 18 -2.45 -4.22 -11.64
N ALA A 19 -3.25 -5.25 -11.93
CA ALA A 19 -2.90 -6.63 -11.63
C ALA A 19 -1.66 -7.12 -12.40
N ILE A 20 -1.40 -6.57 -13.59
CA ILE A 20 -0.23 -6.95 -14.40
C ILE A 20 1.07 -6.43 -13.71
N PRO A 21 1.27 -5.13 -13.49
CA PRO A 21 2.42 -4.61 -12.74
C PRO A 21 2.61 -5.28 -11.38
N GLU A 22 1.54 -5.57 -10.65
CA GLU A 22 1.66 -6.24 -9.35
C GLU A 22 2.36 -7.59 -9.44
N LYS A 23 2.02 -8.41 -10.45
CA LYS A 23 2.65 -9.73 -10.66
C LYS A 23 4.15 -9.59 -11.00
N PHE A 24 4.51 -8.63 -11.85
CA PHE A 24 5.91 -8.40 -12.23
C PHE A 24 6.74 -7.85 -11.08
N THR A 25 6.23 -6.83 -10.39
CA THR A 25 6.93 -6.24 -9.24
C THR A 25 7.21 -7.26 -8.17
N MET A 26 6.29 -8.19 -7.91
CA MET A 26 6.49 -9.23 -6.91
C MET A 26 7.71 -10.11 -7.23
N SER A 27 7.91 -10.46 -8.51
CA SER A 27 9.04 -11.31 -8.91
C SER A 27 10.39 -10.66 -8.62
N VAL A 28 10.48 -9.35 -8.85
CA VAL A 28 11.71 -8.59 -8.63
C VAL A 28 11.89 -8.22 -7.16
N GLU A 29 10.80 -7.83 -6.48
CA GLU A 29 10.82 -7.47 -5.06
C GLU A 29 11.41 -8.62 -4.22
N VAL A 30 11.00 -9.86 -4.50
CA VAL A 30 11.51 -11.06 -3.83
C VAL A 30 13.05 -11.16 -3.86
N LEU A 31 13.69 -10.69 -4.93
CA LEU A 31 15.15 -10.66 -5.05
C LEU A 31 15.78 -9.50 -4.29
N ILE A 32 15.22 -8.30 -4.44
CA ILE A 32 15.84 -7.08 -3.92
C ILE A 32 15.51 -6.77 -2.47
N ARG A 33 14.53 -7.44 -1.86
CA ARG A 33 14.09 -7.11 -0.50
C ARG A 33 14.23 -8.29 0.44
N ARG A 34 14.29 -7.94 1.72
CA ARG A 34 14.35 -8.88 2.84
C ARG A 34 13.10 -8.73 3.70
N ARG A 35 12.78 -9.75 4.50
CA ARG A 35 11.81 -9.62 5.61
C ARG A 35 10.39 -9.20 5.18
N PHE A 36 9.79 -9.93 4.24
CA PHE A 36 8.41 -9.68 3.84
C PHE A 36 7.39 -9.96 4.95
N GLY A 37 6.24 -9.30 4.88
CA GLY A 37 5.06 -9.64 5.68
C GLY A 37 4.37 -10.91 5.20
N GLU A 38 3.77 -11.67 6.13
CA GLU A 38 3.12 -12.95 5.86
C GLU A 38 1.98 -12.85 4.83
N ARG A 39 1.17 -11.78 4.90
CA ARG A 39 0.06 -11.52 3.97
C ARG A 39 0.53 -10.92 2.65
N TYR A 40 1.74 -10.39 2.60
CA TYR A 40 2.30 -9.82 1.38
C TYR A 40 2.76 -10.92 0.43
N LEU A 41 3.53 -11.89 0.95
CA LEU A 41 4.07 -13.01 0.17
C LEU A 41 3.12 -14.21 0.19
N THR A 42 1.85 -14.08 -0.20
CA THR A 42 0.94 -15.24 -0.26
C THR A 42 1.32 -16.18 -1.40
N TRP A 43 1.04 -17.49 -1.26
CA TRP A 43 1.29 -18.46 -2.33
C TRP A 43 0.60 -18.07 -3.65
N GLY A 44 -0.63 -17.56 -3.58
CA GLY A 44 -1.33 -17.07 -4.78
C GLY A 44 -0.61 -15.92 -5.50
N LYS A 45 0.00 -14.99 -4.75
CA LYS A 45 0.82 -13.92 -5.34
C LYS A 45 2.13 -14.45 -5.93
N ILE A 46 2.77 -15.42 -5.28
CA ILE A 46 3.97 -16.08 -5.82
C ILE A 46 3.64 -16.80 -7.13
N PHE A 47 2.61 -17.64 -7.15
CA PHE A 47 2.24 -18.40 -8.35
C PHE A 47 1.80 -17.48 -9.49
N SER A 48 0.99 -16.45 -9.21
CA SER A 48 0.59 -15.49 -10.24
C SER A 48 1.76 -14.66 -10.77
N SER A 49 2.76 -14.37 -9.93
CA SER A 49 4.01 -13.73 -10.33
C SER A 49 4.86 -14.64 -11.23
N ALA A 50 5.09 -15.89 -10.81
CA ALA A 50 5.82 -16.88 -11.60
C ALA A 50 5.15 -17.13 -12.96
N PHE A 51 3.82 -17.20 -12.98
CA PHE A 51 3.04 -17.32 -14.21
C PHE A 51 3.20 -16.09 -15.13
N GLY A 52 3.24 -14.88 -14.58
CA GLY A 52 3.53 -13.66 -15.35
C GLY A 52 4.92 -13.68 -15.99
N VAL A 53 5.93 -14.15 -15.27
CA VAL A 53 7.29 -14.32 -15.81
C VAL A 53 7.31 -15.37 -16.93
N ALA A 54 6.63 -16.50 -16.73
CA ALA A 54 6.53 -17.56 -17.75
C ALA A 54 5.83 -17.07 -19.04
N ILE A 55 4.76 -16.27 -18.92
CA ILE A 55 4.12 -15.64 -20.09
C ILE A 55 5.12 -14.72 -20.81
N THR A 56 5.91 -13.94 -20.08
CA THR A 56 6.90 -13.04 -20.68
C THR A 56 7.95 -13.81 -21.44
N MET A 57 8.44 -14.92 -20.88
CA MET A 57 9.32 -15.86 -21.57
C MET A 57 8.69 -16.36 -22.86
N LEU A 58 7.43 -16.81 -22.82
CA LEU A 58 6.72 -17.32 -23.98
C LEU A 58 6.57 -16.25 -25.06
N VAL A 59 6.19 -15.02 -24.69
CA VAL A 59 6.06 -13.91 -25.64
C VAL A 59 7.40 -13.59 -26.32
N ILE A 60 8.49 -13.53 -25.55
CA ILE A 60 9.84 -13.30 -26.09
C ILE A 60 10.24 -14.43 -27.04
N GLN A 61 10.01 -15.69 -26.66
CA GLN A 61 10.26 -16.86 -27.52
C GLN A 61 9.43 -16.82 -28.81
N MET A 62 8.17 -16.36 -28.76
CA MET A 62 7.35 -16.16 -29.95
C MET A 62 7.96 -15.09 -30.87
N PHE A 63 8.38 -13.94 -30.34
CA PHE A 63 9.01 -12.90 -31.17
C PHE A 63 10.29 -13.38 -31.87
N TYR A 64 11.07 -14.24 -31.22
CA TYR A 64 12.20 -14.93 -31.83
C TYR A 64 11.78 -15.91 -32.92
N ALA A 65 10.80 -16.78 -32.64
CA ALA A 65 10.31 -17.77 -33.60
C ALA A 65 9.73 -17.13 -34.88
N PHE A 66 9.06 -15.98 -34.75
CA PHE A 66 8.53 -15.22 -35.89
C PHE A 66 9.57 -14.33 -36.60
N GLY A 67 10.85 -14.44 -36.25
CA GLY A 67 11.95 -13.81 -36.99
C GLY A 67 11.98 -12.28 -36.94
N ARG A 68 11.28 -11.66 -35.98
CA ARG A 68 11.28 -10.19 -35.81
C ARG A 68 12.44 -9.68 -34.96
N LEU A 69 13.07 -10.55 -34.19
CA LEU A 69 14.30 -10.28 -33.44
C LEU A 69 15.45 -10.99 -34.14
N ASP A 70 16.46 -10.21 -34.51
CA ASP A 70 17.57 -10.62 -35.37
C ASP A 70 18.26 -11.91 -34.90
N ARG A 71 18.74 -12.75 -35.84
CA ARG A 71 19.42 -14.04 -35.53
C ARG A 71 20.62 -13.87 -34.60
N GLN A 72 21.20 -12.69 -34.55
CA GLN A 72 22.33 -12.34 -33.69
C GLN A 72 21.98 -12.43 -32.20
N TYR A 73 20.74 -12.14 -31.82
CA TYR A 73 20.26 -12.27 -30.43
C TYR A 73 19.93 -13.72 -30.05
N HIS A 74 19.67 -14.57 -31.04
CA HIS A 74 19.38 -15.99 -30.83
C HIS A 74 20.57 -16.78 -30.27
N ALA A 75 21.81 -16.36 -30.59
CA ALA A 75 23.04 -17.01 -30.12
C ALA A 75 23.39 -16.68 -28.66
N ALA A 76 22.96 -15.51 -28.16
CA ALA A 76 23.17 -15.11 -26.76
C ALA A 76 22.17 -15.76 -25.79
N HIS A 77 21.08 -16.35 -26.32
CA HIS A 77 20.02 -16.91 -25.51
C HIS A 77 20.35 -18.32 -25.03
N SER A 78 21.08 -18.43 -23.92
CA SER A 78 21.37 -19.73 -23.32
C SER A 78 20.16 -20.23 -22.52
N SER A 79 19.56 -21.35 -22.95
CA SER A 79 18.47 -22.04 -22.22
C SER A 79 18.85 -22.37 -20.76
N SER A 80 20.16 -22.55 -20.50
CA SER A 80 20.71 -22.79 -19.17
C SER A 80 20.59 -21.57 -18.23
N ALA A 81 20.88 -20.34 -18.69
CA ALA A 81 20.76 -19.14 -17.86
C ALA A 81 19.34 -18.93 -17.34
N GLN A 82 18.33 -19.13 -18.19
CA GLN A 82 16.93 -19.05 -17.80
C GLN A 82 16.56 -20.09 -16.74
N SER A 83 17.02 -21.33 -16.93
CA SER A 83 16.77 -22.43 -15.99
C SER A 83 17.41 -22.15 -14.63
N ILE A 84 18.66 -21.70 -14.62
CA ILE A 84 19.38 -21.27 -13.40
C ILE A 84 18.61 -20.14 -12.71
N TRP A 85 18.14 -19.16 -13.49
CA TRP A 85 17.41 -18.02 -12.95
C TRP A 85 16.09 -18.44 -12.26
N ILE A 86 15.32 -19.33 -12.88
CA ILE A 86 14.10 -19.91 -12.29
C ILE A 86 14.43 -20.62 -10.97
N LEU A 87 15.51 -21.42 -10.93
CA LEU A 87 15.94 -22.10 -9.72
C LEU A 87 16.34 -21.11 -8.61
N VAL A 88 17.07 -20.05 -8.96
CA VAL A 88 17.45 -18.99 -8.01
C VAL A 88 16.21 -18.29 -7.45
N PHE A 89 15.25 -17.94 -8.32
CA PHE A 89 13.99 -17.32 -7.90
C PHE A 89 13.24 -18.21 -6.89
N TRP A 90 13.02 -19.48 -7.22
CA TRP A 90 12.34 -20.42 -6.33
C TRP A 90 13.12 -20.67 -5.03
N GLY A 91 14.44 -20.79 -5.10
CA GLY A 91 15.30 -20.92 -3.93
C GLY A 91 15.14 -19.74 -2.97
N ILE A 92 15.12 -18.50 -3.50
CA ILE A 92 14.92 -17.29 -2.69
C ILE A 92 13.50 -17.22 -2.12
N VAL A 93 12.47 -17.61 -2.89
CA VAL A 93 11.09 -17.70 -2.38
C VAL A 93 10.99 -18.67 -1.20
N ILE A 94 11.53 -19.89 -1.36
CA ILE A 94 11.54 -20.92 -0.31
C ILE A 94 12.31 -20.40 0.91
N TRP A 95 13.45 -19.75 0.70
CA TRP A 95 14.22 -19.11 1.78
C TRP A 95 13.38 -18.09 2.55
N HIS A 96 12.72 -17.14 1.88
CA HIS A 96 11.85 -16.15 2.54
C HIS A 96 10.72 -16.82 3.32
N LYS A 97 10.12 -17.90 2.77
CA LYS A 97 9.09 -18.68 3.45
C LYS A 97 9.62 -19.40 4.68
N GLY A 98 10.80 -19.99 4.61
CA GLY A 98 11.47 -20.60 5.76
C GLY A 98 11.76 -19.58 6.86
N VAL A 99 12.28 -18.40 6.48
CA VAL A 99 12.51 -17.29 7.43
C VAL A 99 11.22 -16.82 8.09
N MET A 100 10.11 -16.72 7.35
CA MET A 100 8.80 -16.40 7.93
C MET A 100 8.33 -17.45 8.92
N LEU A 101 8.42 -18.73 8.56
CA LEU A 101 8.02 -19.83 9.44
C LEU A 101 8.84 -19.83 10.73
N TRP A 102 10.15 -19.62 10.61
CA TRP A 102 11.05 -19.55 11.76
C TRP A 102 10.71 -18.39 12.71
N ARG A 103 10.36 -17.21 12.17
CA ARG A 103 9.92 -16.06 12.98
C ARG A 103 8.58 -16.30 13.65
N ARG A 104 7.65 -16.96 12.97
CA ARG A 104 6.35 -17.33 13.53
C ARG A 104 6.53 -18.23 14.75
N LEU A 105 7.47 -19.19 14.69
CA LEU A 105 7.82 -20.05 15.83
C LEU A 105 8.39 -19.25 17.02
N ARG A 106 9.08 -18.14 16.75
CA ARG A 106 9.64 -17.23 17.77
C ARG A 106 8.65 -16.19 18.31
N ARG A 107 7.41 -16.13 17.80
CA ARG A 107 6.37 -15.16 18.20
C ARG A 107 6.81 -13.69 18.10
N GLU A 108 7.69 -13.38 17.15
CA GLU A 108 8.10 -11.99 16.89
C GLU A 108 6.92 -11.19 16.32
N LYS A 109 6.59 -10.04 16.93
CA LYS A 109 5.54 -9.14 16.41
C LYS A 109 6.04 -8.52 15.10
N TRP A 110 5.33 -8.76 14.00
CA TRP A 110 5.72 -8.27 12.68
C TRP A 110 4.53 -7.68 11.91
N PHE A 111 4.81 -6.71 11.03
CA PHE A 111 3.80 -6.11 10.17
C PHE A 111 3.36 -7.09 9.08
N SER A 112 2.13 -7.58 9.20
CA SER A 112 1.61 -8.64 8.31
C SER A 112 1.57 -8.25 6.83
N VAL A 113 1.45 -6.96 6.51
CA VAL A 113 1.27 -6.44 5.14
C VAL A 113 2.54 -5.75 4.60
N SER A 114 3.67 -5.78 5.32
CA SER A 114 4.88 -5.11 4.88
C SER A 114 5.41 -5.68 3.54
N PRO A 115 5.75 -4.84 2.56
CA PRO A 115 6.32 -5.26 1.27
C PRO A 115 7.81 -5.63 1.36
N GLY A 116 8.35 -5.79 2.56
CA GLY A 116 9.75 -6.08 2.83
C GLY A 116 10.58 -4.83 3.11
N ASP A 117 11.68 -5.05 3.82
CA ASP A 117 12.67 -4.04 4.16
C ASP A 117 13.74 -3.96 3.08
N ALA A 118 14.25 -2.75 2.85
CA ALA A 118 15.42 -2.53 2.01
C ALA A 118 16.67 -3.18 2.63
N TRP A 119 17.66 -3.47 1.78
CA TRP A 119 18.97 -3.96 2.25
C TRP A 119 19.64 -2.93 3.18
N PRO A 120 20.42 -3.40 4.18
CA PRO A 120 21.05 -2.52 5.15
C PRO A 120 22.14 -1.65 4.51
N VAL A 121 22.67 -2.05 3.35
CA VAL A 121 23.68 -1.30 2.59
C VAL A 121 23.19 0.12 2.26
N TRP A 122 21.91 0.29 1.98
CA TRP A 122 21.33 1.61 1.66
C TRP A 122 21.32 2.54 2.88
N ARG A 123 21.10 1.98 4.08
CA ARG A 123 21.19 2.74 5.33
C ARG A 123 22.63 3.13 5.64
N LEU A 124 23.59 2.27 5.30
CA LEU A 124 25.02 2.55 5.48
C LEU A 124 25.50 3.71 4.58
N LEU A 125 24.84 3.91 3.43
CA LEU A 125 25.05 5.07 2.56
C LEU A 125 24.31 6.34 3.01
N GLY A 126 23.62 6.32 4.16
CA GLY A 126 22.87 7.47 4.67
C GLY A 126 21.59 7.81 3.88
N LEU A 127 21.11 6.90 3.03
CA LEU A 127 19.92 7.13 2.22
C LEU A 127 18.65 6.85 3.03
N GLY A 128 17.71 7.80 3.00
CA GLY A 128 16.40 7.64 3.64
C GLY A 128 15.58 6.52 2.99
N GLU A 129 14.89 5.69 3.79
CA GLU A 129 14.16 4.52 3.30
C GLU A 129 13.12 4.84 2.23
N LEU A 130 12.42 5.96 2.39
CA LEU A 130 11.43 6.42 1.42
C LEU A 130 12.06 6.68 0.04
N ALA A 131 13.21 7.36 0.01
CA ALA A 131 13.93 7.62 -1.22
C ALA A 131 14.46 6.32 -1.83
N VAL A 132 14.94 5.40 -0.99
CA VAL A 132 15.43 4.09 -1.42
C VAL A 132 14.33 3.30 -2.13
N PHE A 133 13.17 3.13 -1.48
CA PHE A 133 12.06 2.37 -2.05
C PHE A 133 11.46 3.01 -3.29
N ARG A 134 11.42 4.35 -3.35
CA ARG A 134 10.72 5.09 -4.41
C ARG A 134 11.58 5.30 -5.65
N PHE A 135 12.88 5.51 -5.48
CA PHE A 135 13.77 5.92 -6.56
C PHE A 135 14.98 5.00 -6.70
N ILE A 136 15.68 4.69 -5.62
CA ILE A 136 16.98 3.97 -5.70
C ILE A 136 16.78 2.51 -6.09
N GLU A 137 15.85 1.78 -5.50
CA GLU A 137 15.59 0.37 -5.84
C GLU A 137 15.18 0.20 -7.32
N PRO A 138 14.19 0.94 -7.85
CA PRO A 138 13.89 0.88 -9.28
C PRO A 138 15.07 1.27 -10.16
N LEU A 139 15.79 2.35 -9.82
CA LEU A 139 16.93 2.82 -10.60
C LEU A 139 18.07 1.78 -10.63
N PHE A 140 18.35 1.15 -9.48
CA PHE A 140 19.32 0.08 -9.36
C PHE A 140 18.95 -1.11 -10.25
N LEU A 141 17.68 -1.52 -10.25
CA LEU A 141 17.19 -2.57 -11.12
C LEU A 141 17.27 -2.21 -12.62
N CYS A 142 17.00 -0.95 -12.96
CA CYS A 142 17.16 -0.46 -14.32
C CYS A 142 18.64 -0.49 -14.75
N GLY A 143 19.55 -0.08 -13.87
CA GLY A 143 21.00 -0.21 -14.10
C GLY A 143 21.44 -1.67 -14.30
N LEU A 144 20.95 -2.59 -13.46
CA LEU A 144 21.20 -4.03 -13.64
C LEU A 144 20.64 -4.54 -14.97
N ALA A 145 19.46 -4.10 -15.39
CA ALA A 145 18.89 -4.46 -16.67
C ALA A 145 19.79 -4.05 -17.85
N LEU A 146 20.34 -2.83 -17.82
CA LEU A 146 21.27 -2.35 -18.85
C LEU A 146 22.56 -3.17 -18.89
N VAL A 147 23.12 -3.53 -17.74
CA VAL A 147 24.31 -4.40 -17.67
C VAL A 147 24.01 -5.78 -18.24
N HIS A 148 22.82 -6.33 -17.98
CA HIS A 148 22.44 -7.66 -18.47
C HIS A 148 22.05 -7.66 -19.95
N LEU A 149 21.83 -6.51 -20.59
CA LEU A 149 21.41 -6.44 -21.99
C LEU A 149 22.41 -7.12 -22.93
N SER A 150 23.71 -7.07 -22.59
CA SER A 150 24.79 -7.72 -23.35
C SER A 150 25.00 -9.19 -22.99
N ILE A 151 24.40 -9.69 -21.91
CA ILE A 151 24.60 -11.06 -21.39
C ILE A 151 23.39 -11.93 -21.71
N ASP A 152 22.21 -11.49 -21.27
CA ASP A 152 20.94 -12.21 -21.42
C ASP A 152 19.80 -11.19 -21.56
N VAL A 153 19.27 -11.10 -22.79
CA VAL A 153 18.21 -10.16 -23.16
C VAL A 153 16.93 -10.44 -22.37
N PHE A 154 16.64 -11.70 -22.04
CA PHE A 154 15.45 -12.05 -21.28
C PHE A 154 15.52 -11.48 -19.85
N ILE A 155 16.64 -11.70 -19.15
CA ILE A 155 16.85 -11.16 -17.80
C ILE A 155 16.84 -9.63 -17.84
N ALA A 156 17.45 -9.02 -18.86
CA ALA A 156 17.45 -7.58 -19.05
C ALA A 156 16.04 -7.01 -19.22
N ILE A 157 15.22 -7.57 -20.12
CA ILE A 157 13.83 -7.13 -20.34
C ILE A 157 13.00 -7.34 -19.07
N TRP A 158 13.14 -8.49 -18.42
CA TRP A 158 12.41 -8.80 -17.19
C TRP A 158 12.76 -7.82 -16.04
N LEU A 159 14.05 -7.56 -15.82
CA LEU A 159 14.51 -6.57 -14.83
C LEU A 159 14.09 -5.15 -15.19
N GLY A 160 14.20 -4.77 -16.47
CA GLY A 160 13.85 -3.43 -16.95
C GLY A 160 12.35 -3.16 -16.81
N PHE A 161 11.52 -4.09 -17.27
CA PHE A 161 10.07 -3.99 -17.12
C PHE A 161 9.65 -4.03 -15.65
N GLY A 162 10.24 -4.93 -14.87
CA GLY A 162 10.00 -5.03 -13.44
C GLY A 162 10.40 -3.77 -12.67
N SER A 163 11.50 -3.11 -13.05
CA SER A 163 11.92 -1.81 -12.52
C SER A 163 10.88 -0.72 -12.77
N ILE A 164 10.40 -0.58 -14.01
CA ILE A 164 9.37 0.40 -14.38
C ILE A 164 8.08 0.15 -13.59
N CYS A 165 7.62 -1.11 -13.55
CA CYS A 165 6.45 -1.47 -12.77
C CYS A 165 6.64 -1.18 -11.27
N LEU A 166 7.85 -1.43 -10.73
CA LEU A 166 8.16 -1.18 -9.32
C LEU A 166 8.13 0.31 -9.01
N PHE A 167 8.70 1.14 -9.90
CA PHE A 167 8.64 2.59 -9.79
C PHE A 167 7.19 3.06 -9.70
N PHE A 168 6.34 2.71 -10.67
CA PHE A 168 4.94 3.13 -10.65
C PHE A 168 4.22 2.61 -9.39
N LYS A 169 4.36 1.33 -9.07
CA LYS A 169 3.79 0.75 -7.83
C LYS A 169 4.13 1.57 -6.60
N ARG A 170 5.38 1.98 -6.45
CA ARG A 170 5.86 2.78 -5.31
C ARG A 170 5.32 4.20 -5.33
N GLN A 171 5.22 4.83 -6.50
CA GLN A 171 4.56 6.14 -6.63
C GLN A 171 3.11 6.07 -6.16
N PHE A 172 2.34 5.10 -6.65
CA PHE A 172 0.93 4.94 -6.29
C PHE A 172 0.75 4.61 -4.80
N GLN A 173 1.57 3.72 -4.24
CA GLN A 173 1.54 3.42 -2.80
C GLN A 173 1.86 4.66 -1.97
N TYR A 174 2.88 5.42 -2.35
CA TYR A 174 3.23 6.68 -1.67
C TYR A 174 2.07 7.69 -1.69
N PHE A 175 1.42 7.89 -2.84
CA PHE A 175 0.27 8.80 -2.91
C PHE A 175 -0.90 8.31 -2.08
N ALA A 176 -1.17 7.00 -2.06
CA ALA A 176 -2.23 6.42 -1.24
C ALA A 176 -1.95 6.60 0.27
N GLU A 177 -0.73 6.28 0.71
CA GLU A 177 -0.31 6.45 2.11
C GLU A 177 -0.34 7.93 2.53
N ARG A 178 0.15 8.83 1.67
CA ARG A 178 0.13 10.28 1.90
C ARG A 178 -1.29 10.81 2.05
N ASN A 179 -2.23 10.35 1.22
CA ASN A 179 -3.63 10.78 1.31
C ASN A 179 -4.27 10.30 2.62
N VAL A 180 -4.01 9.06 3.04
CA VAL A 180 -4.49 8.53 4.33
C VAL A 180 -3.95 9.35 5.50
N ILE A 181 -2.68 9.79 5.44
CA ILE A 181 -2.10 10.67 6.48
C ILE A 181 -2.83 12.02 6.53
N PHE A 182 -3.12 12.63 5.38
CA PHE A 182 -3.89 13.88 5.35
C PHE A 182 -5.31 13.71 5.89
N ASP A 183 -5.99 12.61 5.53
CA ASP A 183 -7.33 12.31 6.06
C ASP A 183 -7.32 12.16 7.59
N MET A 184 -6.26 11.54 8.15
CA MET A 184 -6.09 11.42 9.60
C MET A 184 -5.84 12.78 10.28
N ILE A 185 -5.03 13.65 9.66
CA ILE A 185 -4.77 15.01 10.17
C ILE A 185 -6.04 15.86 10.12
N ASP A 186 -6.79 15.79 9.03
CA ASP A 186 -8.06 16.49 8.87
C ASP A 186 -9.09 15.99 9.87
N SER A 187 -9.19 14.67 10.07
CA SER A 187 -10.08 14.08 11.07
C SER A 187 -9.73 14.57 12.47
N ARG A 188 -8.45 14.63 12.83
CA ARG A 188 -8.00 15.13 14.13
C ARG A 188 -8.35 16.60 14.31
N THR A 189 -8.09 17.43 13.30
CA THR A 189 -8.40 18.87 13.32
C THR A 189 -9.91 19.11 13.48
N ARG A 190 -10.76 18.32 12.80
CA ARG A 190 -12.21 18.38 12.96
C ARG A 190 -12.66 17.97 14.37
N SER A 191 -12.04 16.95 14.96
CA SER A 191 -12.34 16.54 16.33
C SER A 191 -11.93 17.61 17.36
N GLU A 192 -10.78 18.28 17.15
CA GLU A 192 -10.32 19.39 18.00
C GLU A 192 -11.27 20.59 17.91
N ARG A 193 -11.65 21.03 16.69
CA ARG A 193 -12.65 22.10 16.50
C ARG A 193 -14.02 21.76 17.08
N MET A 194 -14.45 20.50 16.98
CA MET A 194 -15.70 20.06 17.62
C MET A 194 -15.62 20.18 19.14
N ARG A 195 -14.48 19.82 19.74
CA ARG A 195 -14.26 19.94 21.17
C ARG A 195 -14.29 21.40 21.62
N GLU A 196 -13.64 22.29 20.86
CA GLU A 196 -13.66 23.74 21.13
C GLU A 196 -15.07 24.33 21.03
N ALA A 197 -15.81 23.98 19.97
CA ALA A 197 -17.19 24.43 19.79
C ALA A 197 -18.13 23.94 20.93
N LEU A 198 -17.91 22.72 21.44
CA LEU A 198 -18.66 22.20 22.59
C LEU A 198 -18.26 22.85 23.92
N SER A 199 -17.02 23.33 24.05
CA SER A 199 -16.56 24.05 25.25
C SER A 199 -17.10 25.48 25.38
N GLY A 200 -17.93 25.93 24.43
CA GLY A 200 -18.60 27.23 24.49
C GLY A 200 -17.89 28.36 23.75
N ASP A 201 -16.86 28.06 22.95
CA ASP A 201 -16.15 29.07 22.18
C ASP A 201 -16.98 29.49 20.95
N GLU A 202 -17.64 30.66 21.02
CA GLU A 202 -18.57 31.14 20.00
C GLU A 202 -17.90 31.41 18.64
N GLN A 203 -16.59 31.67 18.62
CA GLN A 203 -15.87 31.96 17.37
C GLN A 203 -15.76 30.73 16.47
N VAL A 204 -15.56 29.53 17.04
CA VAL A 204 -15.48 28.28 16.27
C VAL A 204 -16.83 27.89 15.68
N ARG A 205 -17.92 28.23 16.38
CA ARG A 205 -19.30 27.93 15.98
C ARG A 205 -19.79 28.74 14.77
N LYS A 206 -19.15 29.87 14.46
CA LYS A 206 -19.50 30.76 13.35
C LYS A 206 -18.63 30.58 12.10
N SER A 207 -17.65 29.67 12.09
CA SER A 207 -16.82 29.48 10.90
C SER A 207 -17.63 28.87 9.74
N PRO A 208 -17.55 29.41 8.51
CA PRO A 208 -18.39 29.00 7.38
C PRO A 208 -18.17 27.54 6.95
N ASP A 209 -17.00 26.97 7.28
CA ASP A 209 -16.65 25.58 6.97
C ASP A 209 -17.05 24.58 8.07
N PHE A 210 -17.60 25.07 9.20
CA PHE A 210 -17.93 24.24 10.37
C PHE A 210 -19.35 24.53 10.87
N VAL A 211 -20.34 24.06 10.12
CA VAL A 211 -21.72 24.00 10.61
C VAL A 211 -21.84 22.78 11.50
N VAL A 212 -21.74 22.98 12.81
CA VAL A 212 -22.25 22.01 13.78
C VAL A 212 -23.77 22.08 13.63
N THR A 213 -24.34 21.27 12.75
CA THR A 213 -25.77 20.97 12.85
C THR A 213 -25.90 20.31 14.21
N PRO A 214 -26.52 20.95 15.22
CA PRO A 214 -26.80 20.23 16.43
C PRO A 214 -27.60 19.03 15.96
N VAL A 215 -27.09 17.82 16.22
CA VAL A 215 -27.95 16.65 16.19
C VAL A 215 -28.92 16.96 17.30
N ALA A 216 -30.05 17.59 16.94
CA ALA A 216 -31.26 17.42 17.66
C ALA A 216 -31.48 15.92 17.56
N THR A 217 -30.90 15.17 18.50
CA THR A 217 -31.58 14.01 19.04
C THR A 217 -32.94 14.58 19.38
N VAL A 218 -33.86 14.44 18.43
CA VAL A 218 -35.28 14.39 18.71
C VAL A 218 -35.35 13.19 19.63
N MET A 219 -35.07 13.44 20.92
CA MET A 219 -35.38 12.49 21.96
C MET A 219 -36.85 12.23 21.71
N THR A 220 -37.16 10.98 21.36
CA THR A 220 -38.54 10.55 21.38
C THR A 220 -39.10 10.94 22.75
N PRO A 221 -40.37 11.35 22.83
CA PRO A 221 -40.98 11.72 24.12
C PRO A 221 -40.68 10.69 25.21
N GLU A 222 -40.68 9.41 24.83
CA GLU A 222 -40.29 8.28 25.68
C GLU A 222 -38.86 8.34 26.20
N ALA A 223 -37.86 8.57 25.33
CA ALA A 223 -36.47 8.69 25.75
C ALA A 223 -36.23 9.92 26.65
N ARG A 224 -36.98 11.01 26.40
CA ARG A 224 -36.96 12.22 27.25
C ARG A 224 -37.55 11.95 28.64
N ASP A 225 -38.66 11.21 28.70
CA ASP A 225 -39.33 10.86 29.96
C ASP A 225 -38.53 9.82 30.77
N GLU A 226 -37.87 8.88 30.10
CA GLU A 226 -36.99 7.91 30.76
C GLU A 226 -35.75 8.59 31.36
N LEU A 227 -35.17 9.57 30.66
CA LEU A 227 -34.06 10.37 31.19
C LEU A 227 -34.49 11.23 32.38
N LYS A 228 -35.66 11.87 32.32
CA LYS A 228 -36.25 12.60 33.45
C LYS A 228 -36.50 11.70 34.67
N ARG A 229 -36.95 10.46 34.46
CA ARG A 229 -37.15 9.49 35.55
C ARG A 229 -35.82 9.03 36.16
N ARG A 230 -34.78 8.80 35.35
CA ARG A 230 -33.49 8.32 35.84
C ARG A 230 -32.66 9.40 36.54
N TYR A 231 -32.68 10.63 36.04
CA TYR A 231 -31.73 11.66 36.46
C TYR A 231 -32.38 12.88 37.13
N GLY A 232 -33.71 12.91 37.27
CA GLY A 232 -34.41 14.11 37.69
C GLY A 232 -34.38 15.19 36.60
N ASN A 233 -35.09 16.29 36.81
CA ASN A 233 -35.25 17.35 35.81
C ASN A 233 -33.92 18.11 35.64
N PRO A 234 -33.17 17.97 34.52
CA PRO A 234 -31.83 18.54 34.40
C PRO A 234 -31.83 20.07 34.35
N VAL A 235 -32.99 20.68 34.09
CA VAL A 235 -33.18 22.14 34.05
C VAL A 235 -33.07 22.75 35.45
N GLU A 236 -33.36 22.01 36.53
CA GLU A 236 -33.25 22.53 37.90
C GLU A 236 -31.84 22.39 38.49
N GLN A 237 -31.05 21.42 38.04
CA GLN A 237 -29.68 21.23 38.56
C GLN A 237 -28.67 22.26 38.01
N SER A 238 -28.88 22.79 36.80
CA SER A 238 -27.97 23.80 36.22
C SER A 238 -28.17 25.23 36.76
N THR A 239 -29.34 25.53 37.34
CA THR A 239 -29.61 26.79 38.03
C THR A 239 -29.17 26.77 39.49
N SER A 240 -29.24 25.63 40.18
CA SER A 240 -28.78 25.53 41.58
C SER A 240 -27.26 25.68 41.74
N ALA A 241 -26.46 25.20 40.77
CA ALA A 241 -25.00 25.22 40.89
C ALA A 241 -24.35 26.59 40.63
N LYS A 242 -25.13 27.60 40.20
CA LYS A 242 -24.60 28.93 39.84
C LYS A 242 -24.83 30.01 40.90
N THR A 243 -25.55 29.68 41.97
CA THR A 243 -25.87 30.62 43.06
C THR A 243 -24.94 30.49 44.27
N ASP A 244 -24.16 29.43 44.38
CA ASP A 244 -23.31 29.19 45.55
C ASP A 244 -21.88 29.78 45.42
N ASP A 245 -21.52 30.31 44.25
CA ASP A 245 -20.17 30.83 43.95
C ASP A 245 -20.09 32.38 43.97
N ALA A 246 -21.13 33.06 44.47
CA ALA A 246 -21.22 34.53 44.52
C ALA A 246 -21.11 35.11 45.94
N THR A 247 -20.75 34.30 46.93
CA THR A 247 -20.52 34.73 48.31
C THR A 247 -19.26 34.08 48.87
N GLU A 248 -18.10 34.54 48.41
CA GLU A 248 -16.84 34.60 49.17
C GLU A 248 -15.91 35.68 48.58
#